data_AF-A0A3M2AKH1-F1
#
_entry.id   AF-A0A3M2AKH1-F1
#
_cell.length_a   1.000
_cell.length_b   1.000
_cell.length_c   1.000
_cell.angle_alpha   90.00
_cell.angle_beta   90.00
_cell.angle_gamma   90.00
#
_symmetry.space_group_name_H-M   'P 1'
#
loop_
_entity.id
_entity.type
_entity.pdbx_description
1 polymer ?
#
loop_
_entity_poly.entity_id
_entity_poly.type
_entity_poly.pdbx_seq_one_letter_code
_entity_poly.pdbx_strand_id
1 'polypeptide(L)'
;FYLPVDCVVAASFDPGAETKIVPVQEIPAGWCGMDIGPASVKLFGEVLQDAKTILWNGPMGVFERDAFSRGTFAMAHAVANAYALTIVGGGDTALAVHRAGESDSMSFISTGGGAALQLLEGKDLPGLAALPNR
;
A
#
# COMPACT_ATOMS: atom_id res chain seq x y z
N PHE A 1 -8.59 -8.94 -11.40
CA PHE A 1 -7.20 -8.51 -11.16
C PHE A 1 -7.12 -7.04 -11.54
N TYR A 2 -6.49 -6.21 -10.70
CA TYR A 2 -6.46 -4.76 -10.88
C TYR A 2 -5.01 -4.28 -10.93
N LEU A 3 -4.72 -3.41 -11.89
CA LEU A 3 -3.43 -2.73 -12.05
C LEU A 3 -3.68 -1.22 -12.11
N PRO A 4 -2.66 -0.38 -11.82
CA PRO A 4 -2.76 1.05 -12.05
C PRO A 4 -3.11 1.35 -13.50
N VAL A 5 -4.02 2.31 -13.69
CA VAL A 5 -4.42 2.83 -15.01
C VAL A 5 -3.74 4.17 -15.33
N ASP A 6 -3.27 4.86 -14.29
CA ASP A 6 -2.47 6.06 -14.33
C ASP A 6 -1.41 6.05 -13.22
N CYS A 7 -0.34 6.84 -13.41
CA CYS A 7 0.74 6.95 -12.46
C CYS A 7 1.26 8.37 -12.38
N VAL A 8 1.79 8.73 -11.20
CA VAL A 8 2.65 9.89 -11.02
C VAL A 8 4.04 9.49 -11.47
N VAL A 9 4.58 10.19 -12.46
CA VAL A 9 5.90 9.92 -13.05
C VAL A 9 6.87 11.06 -12.77
N ALA A 10 8.15 10.73 -12.66
CA ALA A 10 9.25 11.68 -12.59
C ALA A 10 10.49 11.13 -13.34
N ALA A 11 11.36 12.04 -13.80
CA ALA A 11 12.63 11.66 -14.43
C ALA A 11 13.73 11.29 -13.41
N SER A 12 13.60 11.73 -12.15
CA SER A 12 14.52 11.41 -11.06
C SER A 12 13.80 11.33 -9.71
N PHE A 13 14.50 10.84 -8.67
CA PHE A 13 14.02 10.76 -7.29
C PHE A 13 14.30 12.03 -6.47
N ASP A 14 14.74 13.11 -7.13
CA ASP A 14 15.14 14.33 -6.43
C ASP A 14 13.91 15.02 -5.80
N PRO A 15 14.04 15.62 -4.60
CA PRO A 15 12.92 16.28 -3.91
C PRO A 15 12.23 17.43 -4.68
N GLY A 16 12.81 17.91 -5.77
CA GLY A 16 12.25 18.93 -6.66
C GLY A 16 12.07 18.48 -8.10
N ALA A 17 12.11 17.17 -8.37
CA ALA A 17 11.88 16.65 -9.71
C ALA A 17 10.49 17.04 -10.22
N GLU A 18 10.41 17.42 -11.50
CA GLU A 18 9.12 17.65 -12.16
C GLU A 18 8.31 16.34 -12.14
N THR A 19 7.04 16.46 -11.75
CA THR A 19 6.12 15.33 -11.75
C THR A 19 4.99 15.53 -12.75
N LYS A 20 4.54 14.43 -13.36
CA LYS A 20 3.37 14.41 -14.25
C LYS A 20 2.46 13.27 -13.87
N ILE A 21 1.17 13.42 -14.12
CA ILE A 21 0.21 12.32 -14.05
C ILE A 21 -0.08 11.92 -15.48
N VAL A 22 0.17 10.66 -15.81
CA VAL A 22 -0.04 10.11 -17.15
C VAL A 22 -0.73 8.75 -17.07
N PRO A 23 -1.51 8.35 -18.09
CA PRO A 23 -1.88 6.95 -18.26
C PRO A 23 -0.64 6.06 -18.26
N VAL A 24 -0.74 4.85 -17.73
CA VAL A 24 0.42 3.93 -17.66
C VAL A 24 1.00 3.56 -19.04
N GLN A 25 0.20 3.71 -20.11
CA GLN A 25 0.64 3.49 -21.50
C GLN A 25 1.42 4.68 -22.09
N GLU A 26 1.41 5.83 -21.42
CA GLU A 26 1.97 7.09 -21.91
C GLU A 26 3.13 7.58 -21.04
N ILE A 27 3.76 6.69 -20.27
CA ILE A 27 4.97 7.02 -19.50
C ILE A 27 6.06 7.48 -20.46
N PRO A 28 6.56 8.73 -20.35
CA PRO A 28 7.58 9.23 -21.26
C PRO A 28 8.89 8.44 -21.15
N ALA A 29 9.63 8.33 -22.26
CA ALA A 29 10.93 7.68 -22.24
C ALA A 29 11.89 8.38 -21.25
N GLY A 30 12.56 7.59 -20.42
CA GLY A 30 13.46 8.09 -19.37
C GLY A 30 12.75 8.55 -18.08
N TRP A 31 11.43 8.39 -17.99
CA TRP A 31 10.67 8.65 -16.76
C TRP A 31 10.25 7.34 -16.10
N CYS A 32 10.08 7.37 -14.78
CA CYS A 32 9.66 6.23 -13.97
C CYS A 32 8.34 6.52 -13.26
N GLY A 33 7.47 5.51 -13.13
CA GLY A 33 6.31 5.59 -12.25
C GLY A 33 6.73 5.53 -10.78
N MET A 34 6.41 6.57 -10.01
CA MET A 34 6.84 6.75 -8.63
C MET A 34 5.70 6.59 -7.62
N ASP A 35 4.46 6.79 -8.05
CA ASP A 35 3.24 6.59 -7.26
C ASP A 35 2.07 6.28 -8.21
N ILE A 36 0.98 5.76 -7.69
CA ILE A 36 -0.25 5.57 -8.46
C ILE A 36 -0.95 6.92 -8.67
N GLY A 37 -1.61 7.07 -9.82
CA GLY A 37 -2.37 8.27 -10.12
C GLY A 37 -3.78 8.27 -9.49
N PRO A 38 -4.48 9.41 -9.55
CA PRO A 38 -5.81 9.56 -8.97
C PRO A 38 -6.86 8.63 -9.57
N ALA A 39 -6.77 8.27 -10.85
CA ALA A 39 -7.73 7.34 -11.47
C ALA A 39 -7.55 5.92 -10.91
N SER A 40 -6.31 5.51 -10.63
CA SER A 40 -5.99 4.22 -10.02
C SER A 40 -6.42 4.16 -8.55
N VAL A 41 -6.20 5.24 -7.80
CA VAL A 41 -6.73 5.36 -6.42
C VAL A 41 -8.25 5.18 -6.41
N LYS A 42 -8.96 5.85 -7.33
CA LYS A 42 -10.41 5.73 -7.43
C LYS A 42 -10.83 4.29 -7.77
N LEU A 43 -10.22 3.70 -8.80
CA LEU A 43 -10.47 2.31 -9.20
C LEU A 43 -10.29 1.35 -8.04
N PHE A 44 -9.16 1.43 -7.33
CA PHE A 44 -8.89 0.53 -6.21
C PHE A 44 -9.85 0.79 -5.05
N GLY A 45 -10.17 2.05 -4.75
CA GLY A 45 -11.15 2.41 -3.73
C GLY A 45 -12.53 1.80 -3.98
N GLU A 46 -13.01 1.80 -5.23
CA GLU A 46 -14.27 1.16 -5.63
C GLU A 46 -14.24 -0.35 -5.36
N VAL A 47 -13.13 -1.02 -5.69
CA VAL A 47 -12.96 -2.46 -5.46
C VAL A 47 -12.99 -2.82 -3.97
N LEU A 48 -12.48 -1.95 -3.10
CA LEU A 48 -12.44 -2.20 -1.67
C LEU A 48 -13.84 -2.18 -1.03
N GLN A 49 -14.83 -1.53 -1.63
CA GLN A 49 -16.17 -1.38 -1.03
C GLN A 49 -16.90 -2.72 -0.86
N ASP A 50 -16.67 -3.67 -1.76
CA ASP A 50 -17.30 -4.99 -1.71
C ASP A 50 -16.52 -6.00 -0.86
N ALA A 51 -15.29 -5.66 -0.45
CA ALA A 51 -14.44 -6.55 0.32
C ALA A 51 -14.97 -6.75 1.75
N LYS A 52 -14.88 -7.98 2.26
CA LYS A 52 -15.16 -8.30 3.68
C LYS A 52 -13.89 -8.43 4.51
N THR A 53 -12.76 -8.62 3.85
CA THR A 53 -11.44 -8.67 4.47
C THR A 53 -10.44 -8.06 3.50
N ILE A 54 -9.60 -7.17 4.01
CA ILE A 54 -8.55 -6.49 3.26
C ILE A 54 -7.24 -6.77 3.97
N LEU A 55 -6.31 -7.38 3.25
CA LEU A 55 -4.92 -7.50 3.65
C LEU A 55 -4.10 -6.52 2.82
N TRP A 56 -3.46 -5.55 3.46
CA TRP A 56 -2.61 -4.58 2.78
C TRP A 56 -1.15 -4.73 3.20
N ASN A 57 -0.29 -5.01 2.22
CA ASN A 57 1.15 -5.11 2.41
C ASN A 57 1.90 -4.46 1.23
N GLY A 58 2.47 -3.29 1.47
CA GLY A 58 3.27 -2.52 0.54
C GLY A 58 2.62 -1.16 0.22
N PRO A 59 3.34 -0.03 0.37
CA PRO A 59 2.86 1.26 -0.09
C PRO A 59 2.68 1.27 -1.62
N MET A 60 1.93 2.24 -2.13
CA MET A 60 1.58 2.34 -3.56
C MET A 60 2.66 3.05 -4.39
N GLY A 61 3.57 3.75 -3.71
CA GLY A 61 4.63 4.56 -4.30
C GLY A 61 5.75 4.84 -3.31
N VAL A 62 6.65 5.74 -3.68
CA VAL A 62 7.81 6.17 -2.87
C VAL A 62 7.34 7.14 -1.76
N PHE A 63 6.54 6.63 -0.83
CA PHE A 63 5.79 7.43 0.15
C PHE A 63 6.66 8.21 1.15
N GLU A 64 7.95 7.91 1.22
CA GLU A 64 8.96 8.68 1.95
C GLU A 64 9.19 10.08 1.34
N ARG A 65 8.77 10.29 0.09
CA ARG A 65 8.80 11.58 -0.60
C ARG A 65 7.39 12.13 -0.72
N ASP A 66 7.18 13.37 -0.27
CA ASP A 66 5.86 14.00 -0.29
C ASP A 66 5.24 14.12 -1.69
N ALA A 67 6.07 14.23 -2.73
CA ALA A 67 5.63 14.24 -4.12
C ALA A 67 5.03 12.91 -4.59
N PHE A 68 5.35 11.80 -3.91
CA PHE A 68 5.02 10.42 -4.30
C PHE A 68 4.32 9.62 -3.18
N SER A 69 3.73 10.33 -2.20
CA SER A 69 3.04 9.72 -1.06
C SER A 69 1.52 9.74 -1.17
N ARG A 70 0.98 10.53 -2.10
CA ARG A 70 -0.46 10.83 -2.17
C ARG A 70 -1.30 9.59 -2.46
N GLY A 71 -0.87 8.73 -3.38
CA GLY A 71 -1.54 7.48 -3.70
C GLY A 71 -1.55 6.53 -2.51
N THR A 72 -0.41 6.40 -1.83
CA THR A 72 -0.30 5.58 -0.61
C THR A 72 -1.23 6.08 0.50
N PHE A 73 -1.26 7.38 0.79
CA PHE A 73 -2.14 7.92 1.84
C PHE A 73 -3.61 7.85 1.45
N ALA A 74 -3.95 8.09 0.18
CA ALA A 74 -5.31 7.93 -0.29
C ALA A 74 -5.79 6.47 -0.16
N MET A 75 -4.93 5.49 -0.42
CA MET A 75 -5.25 4.09 -0.16
C MET A 75 -5.37 3.78 1.33
N ALA A 76 -4.53 4.37 2.21
CA ALA A 76 -4.69 4.22 3.65
C ALA A 76 -6.07 4.70 4.13
N HIS A 77 -6.49 5.89 3.67
CA HIS A 77 -7.84 6.40 3.96
C HIS A 77 -8.94 5.51 3.36
N ALA A 78 -8.77 4.99 2.15
CA ALA A 78 -9.76 4.12 1.51
C ALA A 78 -9.93 2.78 2.26
N VAL A 79 -8.82 2.17 2.69
CA VAL A 79 -8.82 0.94 3.49
C VAL A 79 -9.43 1.20 4.86
N ALA A 80 -9.07 2.29 5.54
CA ALA A 80 -9.62 2.67 6.83
C ALA A 80 -11.14 2.87 6.81
N ASN A 81 -11.67 3.44 5.72
CA ASN A 81 -13.11 3.68 5.54
C ASN A 81 -13.88 2.46 5.02
N ALA A 82 -13.21 1.37 4.67
CA ALA A 82 -13.88 0.17 4.17
C ALA A 82 -14.63 -0.55 5.30
N TYR A 83 -15.84 -1.02 5.03
CA TYR A 83 -16.60 -1.85 5.97
C TYR A 83 -16.14 -3.32 5.90
N ALA A 84 -14.88 -3.54 6.28
CA ALA A 84 -14.17 -4.80 6.17
C ALA A 84 -13.27 -5.02 7.39
N LEU A 85 -12.89 -6.28 7.63
CA LEU A 85 -11.74 -6.58 8.48
C LEU A 85 -10.46 -6.11 7.78
N THR A 86 -9.72 -5.18 8.37
CA THR A 86 -8.51 -4.59 7.77
C THR A 86 -7.25 -5.05 8.49
N ILE A 87 -6.34 -5.69 7.75
CA ILE A 87 -5.08 -6.24 8.24
C ILE A 87 -3.94 -5.54 7.51
N VAL A 88 -3.09 -4.83 8.25
CA VAL A 88 -1.87 -4.20 7.71
C VAL A 88 -0.67 -5.10 8.00
N GLY A 89 0.01 -5.49 6.93
CA GLY A 89 1.25 -6.26 6.97
C GLY A 89 2.45 -5.43 6.49
N GLY A 90 3.63 -5.74 7.02
CA GLY A 90 4.89 -5.08 6.65
C GLY A 90 5.13 -3.75 7.37
N GLY A 91 6.40 -3.51 7.71
CA GLY A 91 6.81 -2.31 8.47
C GLY A 91 6.54 -1.01 7.73
N ASP A 92 6.80 -0.97 6.42
CA ASP A 92 6.60 0.23 5.60
C ASP A 92 5.12 0.59 5.45
N THR A 93 4.24 -0.40 5.27
CA THR A 93 2.79 -0.18 5.24
C THR A 93 2.28 0.35 6.58
N ALA A 94 2.76 -0.22 7.69
CA ALA A 94 2.41 0.25 9.03
C ALA A 94 2.86 1.71 9.25
N LEU A 95 4.07 2.07 8.79
CA LEU A 95 4.56 3.44 8.84
C LEU A 95 3.73 4.38 7.95
N ALA A 96 3.36 3.94 6.75
CA ALA A 96 2.53 4.72 5.83
C ALA A 96 1.14 5.01 6.41
N VAL A 97 0.48 4.00 6.98
CA VAL A 97 -0.81 4.13 7.68
C VAL A 97 -0.69 5.09 8.86
N HIS A 98 0.39 4.98 9.65
CA HIS A 98 0.64 5.89 10.76
C HIS A 98 0.82 7.34 10.30
N ARG A 99 1.61 7.57 9.26
CA ARG A 99 1.80 8.91 8.67
C ARG A 99 0.52 9.48 8.06
N ALA A 100 -0.37 8.62 7.56
CA ALA A 100 -1.70 9.01 7.07
C ALA A 100 -2.69 9.31 8.21
N GLY A 101 -2.35 9.01 9.47
CA GLY A 101 -3.22 9.23 10.63
C GLY A 101 -4.33 8.17 10.78
N GLU A 102 -4.19 7.01 10.15
CA GLU A 102 -5.24 5.98 10.08
C GLU A 102 -4.95 4.74 10.93
N SER A 103 -3.94 4.79 11.81
CA SER A 103 -3.55 3.63 12.63
C SER A 103 -4.70 3.07 13.47
N ASP A 104 -5.47 3.95 14.12
CA ASP A 104 -6.56 3.56 15.01
C ASP A 104 -7.80 3.06 14.26
N SER A 105 -7.89 3.35 12.96
CA SER A 105 -8.96 2.90 12.07
C SER A 105 -8.73 1.49 11.52
N MET A 106 -7.53 0.93 11.67
CA MET A 106 -7.20 -0.42 11.19
C MET A 106 -7.62 -1.47 12.21
N SER A 107 -8.19 -2.59 11.75
CA SER A 107 -8.60 -3.68 12.65
C SER A 107 -7.40 -4.39 13.29
N PHE A 108 -6.31 -4.57 12.53
CA PHE A 108 -5.07 -5.15 13.03
C PHE A 108 -3.86 -4.63 12.25
N ILE A 109 -2.83 -4.18 12.97
CA ILE A 109 -1.52 -3.83 12.40
C ILE A 109 -0.50 -4.83 12.92
N SER A 110 0.08 -5.61 12.00
CA SER A 110 1.08 -6.61 12.36
C SER A 110 2.41 -5.98 12.74
N THR A 111 2.94 -6.37 13.90
CA THR A 111 4.31 -6.06 14.33
C THR A 111 5.33 -7.11 13.88
N GLY A 112 4.88 -8.20 13.24
CA GLY A 112 5.73 -9.32 12.83
C GLY A 112 6.62 -9.02 11.63
N GLY A 113 6.41 -7.90 10.92
CA GLY A 113 7.17 -7.53 9.73
C GLY A 113 7.27 -8.70 8.74
N GLY A 114 8.50 -9.13 8.45
CA GLY A 114 8.76 -10.27 7.56
C GLY A 114 8.18 -11.61 8.05
N ALA A 115 8.04 -11.83 9.36
CA ALA A 115 7.44 -13.05 9.89
C ALA A 115 5.94 -13.15 9.52
N ALA A 116 5.22 -12.02 9.51
CA ALA A 116 3.82 -12.02 9.09
C ALA A 116 3.68 -12.35 7.60
N LEU A 117 4.62 -11.91 6.76
CA LEU A 117 4.64 -12.28 5.34
C LEU A 117 4.96 -13.76 5.15
N GLN A 118 5.94 -14.30 5.87
CA GLN A 118 6.25 -15.73 5.83
C GLN A 118 5.05 -16.59 6.26
N LEU A 119 4.30 -16.15 7.28
CA LEU A 119 3.06 -16.81 7.68
C LEU A 119 2.01 -16.78 6.56
N LEU A 120 1.84 -15.63 5.89
CA LEU A 120 0.90 -15.47 4.77
C LEU A 120 1.32 -16.26 3.53
N GLU A 121 2.62 -16.47 3.33
CA GLU A 121 3.19 -17.35 2.31
C GLU A 121 2.96 -18.84 2.63
N GLY A 122 2.39 -19.17 3.80
CA GLY A 122 2.13 -20.54 4.25
C GLY A 122 3.36 -21.27 4.77
N LYS A 123 4.41 -20.54 5.17
CA LYS A 123 5.63 -21.14 5.74
C LYS A 123 5.42 -21.50 7.20
N ASP A 124 6.03 -22.59 7.61
CA ASP A 124 6.15 -22.93 9.02
C ASP A 124 7.12 -21.96 9.72
N LEU A 125 6.59 -21.18 10.65
CA LEU A 125 7.40 -20.33 11.50
C LEU A 125 7.92 -21.16 12.69
N PRO A 126 9.26 -21.34 12.85
CA PRO A 126 9.81 -22.20 13.89
C PRO A 126 9.36 -21.83 15.30
N GLY A 127 9.21 -20.53 15.58
CA GLY A 127 8.72 -20.04 16.86
C GLY A 127 7.26 -20.39 17.15
N LEU A 128 6.41 -20.49 16.13
CA LEU A 128 5.02 -20.95 16.28
C LEU A 128 4.93 -22.47 16.36
N ALA A 129 5.72 -23.18 15.55
CA ALA A 129 5.75 -24.65 15.53
C ALA A 129 6.23 -25.26 16.86
N ALA A 130 7.04 -24.54 17.63
CA ALA A 130 7.51 -24.98 18.94
C ALA A 130 6.46 -24.83 20.06
N LEU A 131 5.35 -24.13 19.81
CA LEU A 131 4.29 -23.95 20.81
C LEU A 131 3.47 -25.23 20.95
N PRO A 132 3.11 -25.64 22.19
CA PRO A 132 2.23 -26.78 22.38
C PRO A 132 0.85 -26.47 21.79
N ASN A 133 0.22 -27.48 21.20
CA ASN A 133 -1.18 -27.39 20.80
C ASN A 133 -2.05 -27.13 22.03
N ARG A 134 -3.10 -26.33 21.84
CA ARG A 134 -4.05 -25.97 22.88
C ARG A 134 -4.99 -27.12 23.24
#